data_AF-A0A843JTW1-F1
#
_entry.id   AF-A0A843JTW1-F1
#
_cell.length_a   1.000
_cell.length_b   1.000
_cell.length_c   1.000
_cell.angle_alpha   90.00
_cell.angle_beta   90.00
_cell.angle_gamma   90.00
#
_symmetry.space_group_name_H-M   'P 1'
#
loop_
_entity.id
_entity.type
_entity.pdbx_description
1 polymer ?
#
loop_
_entity_poly.entity_id
_entity_poly.type
_entity_poly.pdbx_seq_one_letter_code
_entity_poly.pdbx_strand_id
1 'polypeptide(L)'
;MLNILQLSESQIYVESERWQCSFGHGRPVKLGLVLEAVDLEEDDDNGFSIVIDASLLPQLECLDGEILEEARAEGLEAKEEQILYAYESYGGVPVNIDAVQPPKASCGFSSFVADSTIRSTEIAGTGESMETRHFQNVDEAMSFARDFYAVYAPVIFGFIDMVLDHPLRSGGTGWDRISRMARR
;
A
#
# COMPACT_ATOMS: atom_id res chain seq x y z
N MET A 1 -5.71 13.69 11.10
CA MET A 1 -6.68 12.61 11.37
C MET A 1 -6.43 11.55 10.32
N LEU A 2 -6.49 10.27 10.69
CA LEU A 2 -6.42 9.17 9.74
C LEU A 2 -7.83 8.94 9.21
N ASN A 3 -7.97 8.82 7.90
CA ASN A 3 -9.21 8.44 7.25
C ASN A 3 -9.01 7.09 6.57
N ILE A 4 -9.93 6.15 6.80
CA ILE A 4 -9.89 4.81 6.23
C ILE A 4 -11.17 4.62 5.41
N LEU A 5 -11.01 4.29 4.14
CA LEU A 5 -12.08 4.02 3.19
C LEU A 5 -11.99 2.55 2.77
N GLN A 6 -13.13 1.87 2.70
CA GLN A 6 -13.19 0.54 2.10
C GLN A 6 -13.29 0.70 0.59
N LEU A 7 -12.41 0.06 -0.19
CA LEU A 7 -12.45 0.10 -1.65
C LEU A 7 -13.18 -1.12 -2.23
N SER A 8 -12.86 -2.31 -1.71
CA SER A 8 -13.46 -3.59 -2.09
C SER A 8 -13.46 -4.54 -0.88
N GLU A 9 -13.83 -5.81 -1.02
CA GLU A 9 -13.75 -6.79 0.10
C GLU A 9 -12.31 -7.05 0.56
N SER A 10 -11.34 -6.99 -0.36
CA SER A 10 -9.91 -7.26 -0.10
C SER A 10 -9.05 -5.99 -0.05
N GLN A 11 -9.62 -4.80 -0.18
CA GLN A 11 -8.82 -3.56 -0.26
C GLN A 11 -9.39 -2.44 0.63
N ILE A 12 -8.49 -1.76 1.33
CA ILE A 12 -8.77 -0.50 2.02
C ILE A 12 -7.78 0.57 1.57
N TYR A 13 -8.23 1.82 1.63
CA TYR A 13 -7.41 2.99 1.40
C TYR A 13 -7.33 3.82 2.67
N VAL A 14 -6.12 4.26 2.99
CA VAL A 14 -5.81 5.05 4.18
C VAL A 14 -5.16 6.36 3.74
N GLU A 15 -5.62 7.48 4.29
CA GLU A 15 -5.03 8.78 4.01
C GLU A 15 -4.89 9.64 5.27
N SER A 16 -3.95 10.58 5.19
CA SER A 16 -3.83 11.65 6.17
C SER A 16 -3.34 12.94 5.51
N GLU A 17 -3.87 14.06 5.96
CA GLU A 17 -3.43 15.41 5.56
C GLU A 17 -1.93 15.68 5.78
N ARG A 18 -1.29 14.90 6.66
CA ARG A 18 0.14 15.04 6.98
C ARG A 18 1.05 14.23 6.06
N TRP A 19 0.48 13.34 5.25
CA TRP A 19 1.21 12.43 4.40
C TRP A 19 1.43 13.09 3.05
N GLN A 20 2.67 13.48 2.79
CA GLN A 20 3.04 14.20 1.59
C GLN A 20 4.49 13.94 1.24
N CYS A 21 4.81 14.06 -0.05
CA CYS A 21 6.17 14.13 -0.56
C CYS A 21 6.37 15.46 -1.29
N SER A 22 7.63 15.89 -1.43
CA SER A 22 7.97 17.11 -2.16
C SER A 22 9.03 16.82 -3.20
N PHE A 23 8.77 17.21 -4.44
CA PHE A 23 9.73 17.14 -5.54
C PHE A 23 10.82 18.23 -5.45
N GLY A 24 10.88 19.00 -4.36
CA GLY A 24 11.79 20.15 -4.20
C GLY A 24 11.38 21.39 -4.99
N HIS A 25 10.32 21.31 -5.80
CA HIS A 25 9.71 22.41 -6.53
C HIS A 25 8.19 22.22 -6.58
N GLY A 26 7.43 23.31 -6.66
CA GLY A 26 5.97 23.25 -6.70
C GLY A 26 5.32 23.00 -5.35
N ARG A 27 4.05 22.56 -5.36
CA ARG A 27 3.31 22.21 -4.15
C ARG A 27 3.64 20.77 -3.75
N PRO A 28 3.71 20.45 -2.44
CA PRO A 28 3.79 19.08 -1.99
C PRO A 28 2.63 18.24 -2.53
N VAL A 29 2.92 17.00 -2.91
CA VAL A 29 1.92 16.03 -3.33
C VAL A 29 1.52 15.21 -2.13
N LYS A 30 0.23 15.28 -1.77
CA LYS A 30 -0.31 14.45 -0.70
C LYS A 30 -0.40 13.00 -1.16
N LEU A 31 -0.12 12.08 -0.24
CA LEU A 31 -0.09 10.66 -0.50
C LEU A 31 -1.10 9.92 0.37
N GLY A 32 -1.67 8.87 -0.18
CA GLY A 32 -2.44 7.85 0.51
C GLY A 32 -1.77 6.48 0.39
N LEU A 33 -2.35 5.49 1.04
CA LEU A 33 -1.87 4.13 1.12
C LEU A 33 -3.02 3.17 0.83
N VAL A 34 -2.89 2.33 -0.20
CA VAL A 34 -3.75 1.17 -0.40
C VAL A 34 -3.14 -0.01 0.35
N LEU A 35 -3.98 -0.76 1.03
CA LEU A 35 -3.67 -2.04 1.66
C LEU A 35 -4.59 -3.08 1.02
N GLU A 36 -4.00 -4.10 0.40
CA GLU A 36 -4.69 -5.13 -0.36
C GLU A 36 -4.34 -6.52 0.17
N ALA A 37 -5.34 -7.32 0.47
CA ALA A 37 -5.17 -8.75 0.74
C ALA A 37 -5.01 -9.52 -0.59
N VAL A 38 -3.85 -10.15 -0.74
CA VAL A 38 -3.47 -10.94 -1.92
C VAL A 38 -3.31 -12.40 -1.50
N ASP A 39 -3.97 -13.29 -2.22
CA ASP A 39 -3.73 -14.74 -2.10
C ASP A 39 -2.53 -15.12 -2.95
N LEU A 40 -1.52 -15.74 -2.34
CA LEU A 40 -0.31 -16.19 -3.03
C LEU A 40 -0.53 -17.49 -3.81
N GLU A 41 -1.69 -18.14 -3.68
CA GLU A 41 -2.00 -19.45 -4.28
C GLU A 41 -0.94 -20.53 -3.97
N GLU A 42 -0.13 -20.32 -2.93
CA GLU A 42 0.84 -21.31 -2.46
C GLU A 42 0.08 -22.41 -1.71
N ASP A 43 0.29 -23.67 -2.11
CA ASP A 43 -0.16 -24.87 -1.39
C ASP A 43 0.64 -24.98 -0.06
N ASP A 44 0.36 -24.09 0.89
CA ASP A 44 0.84 -24.21 2.25
C ASP A 44 -0.05 -25.20 2.99
N ASP A 45 0.53 -26.33 3.43
CA ASP A 45 -0.16 -27.37 4.21
C ASP A 45 -0.85 -26.83 5.49
N ASN A 46 -0.47 -25.62 5.93
CA ASN A 46 -1.03 -24.94 7.10
C ASN A 46 -2.08 -23.85 6.78
N GLY A 47 -2.36 -23.58 5.50
CA GLY A 47 -3.43 -22.66 5.07
C GLY A 47 -3.13 -21.17 5.20
N PHE A 48 -1.87 -20.74 5.32
CA PHE A 48 -1.49 -19.32 5.43
C PHE A 48 -1.02 -18.76 4.08
N SER A 49 -1.94 -18.59 3.12
CA SER A 49 -1.63 -18.14 1.76
C SER A 49 -1.89 -16.63 1.53
N ILE A 50 -2.58 -15.95 2.43
CA ILE A 50 -2.95 -14.54 2.25
C ILE A 50 -1.88 -13.63 2.82
N VAL A 51 -1.44 -12.62 2.06
CA VAL A 51 -0.57 -11.53 2.53
C VAL A 51 -1.23 -10.18 2.32
N ILE A 52 -0.73 -9.13 2.98
CA ILE A 52 -1.13 -7.75 2.69
C ILE A 52 -0.05 -7.08 1.86
N ASP A 53 -0.39 -6.66 0.65
CA ASP A 53 0.43 -5.74 -0.13
C ASP A 53 0.05 -4.29 0.21
N ALA A 54 1.05 -3.42 0.25
CA ALA A 54 0.88 -2.03 0.62
C ALA A 54 1.48 -1.13 -0.46
N SER A 55 0.69 -0.16 -0.93
CA SER A 55 1.06 0.66 -2.07
C SER A 55 0.74 2.13 -1.84
N LEU A 56 1.73 3.01 -2.05
CA LEU A 56 1.54 4.46 -2.00
C LEU A 56 1.00 4.99 -3.33
N LEU A 57 0.10 5.96 -3.22
CA LEU A 57 -0.50 6.67 -4.36
C LEU A 57 -0.73 8.14 -4.00
N PRO A 58 -0.84 9.05 -4.99
CA PRO A 58 -1.35 10.38 -4.73
C PRO A 58 -2.79 10.35 -4.19
N GLN A 59 -3.12 11.25 -3.27
CA GLN A 59 -4.51 11.44 -2.85
C GLN A 59 -5.34 11.96 -4.02
N LEU A 60 -6.66 11.73 -3.99
CA LEU A 60 -7.58 12.09 -5.08
C LEU A 60 -7.42 13.54 -5.57
N GLU A 61 -7.22 14.50 -4.66
CA GLU A 61 -7.03 15.92 -4.99
C GLU A 61 -5.70 16.23 -5.70
N CYS A 62 -4.73 15.34 -5.60
CA CYS A 62 -3.43 15.43 -6.24
C CYS A 62 -3.34 14.55 -7.49
N LEU A 63 -4.31 13.69 -7.80
CA LEU A 63 -4.29 12.89 -9.01
C LEU A 63 -4.42 13.77 -10.27
N ASP A 64 -3.79 13.32 -11.35
CA ASP A 64 -3.90 13.94 -12.66
C ASP A 64 -5.38 13.94 -13.12
N GLY A 65 -5.79 15.04 -13.76
CA GLY A 65 -7.14 15.20 -14.25
C GLY A 65 -7.50 14.17 -15.32
N GLU A 66 -6.54 13.75 -16.14
CA GLU A 66 -6.76 12.73 -17.18
C GLU A 66 -7.19 11.40 -16.56
N ILE A 67 -6.55 10.97 -15.47
CA ILE A 67 -6.91 9.75 -14.74
C ILE A 67 -8.34 9.83 -14.18
N LEU A 68 -8.70 11.00 -13.63
CA LEU A 68 -10.05 11.22 -13.08
C LEU A 68 -11.12 11.32 -14.17
N GLU A 69 -10.76 11.77 -15.37
CA GLU A 69 -11.66 11.81 -16.53
C GLU A 69 -11.89 10.42 -17.11
N GLU A 70 -10.85 9.58 -17.18
CA GLU A 70 -10.95 8.17 -17.58
C GLU A 70 -11.88 7.39 -16.65
N ALA A 71 -11.69 7.49 -15.34
CA ALA A 71 -12.56 6.84 -14.36
C ALA A 71 -14.04 7.27 -14.54
N ARG A 72 -14.30 8.56 -14.74
CA ARG A 72 -15.67 9.06 -14.99
C ARG A 72 -16.24 8.56 -16.31
N ALA A 73 -15.41 8.40 -17.35
CA ALA A 73 -15.85 7.85 -18.63
C ALA A 73 -16.29 6.39 -18.50
N GLU A 74 -15.73 5.65 -17.55
CA GLU A 74 -16.15 4.30 -17.16
C GLU A 74 -17.36 4.28 -16.20
N GLY A 75 -17.87 5.46 -15.80
CA GLY A 75 -19.01 5.60 -14.90
C GLY A 75 -18.65 5.55 -13.41
N LEU A 76 -17.37 5.66 -13.06
CA LEU A 76 -16.86 5.67 -11.70
C LEU A 76 -16.87 7.10 -11.13
N GLU A 77 -17.92 7.43 -10.39
CA GLU A 77 -18.13 8.77 -9.86
C GLU A 77 -17.78 8.89 -8.37
N ALA A 78 -17.85 7.79 -7.61
CA ALA A 78 -17.53 7.80 -6.20
C ALA A 78 -16.01 7.95 -5.96
N LYS A 79 -15.65 8.54 -4.81
CA LYS A 79 -14.24 8.75 -4.45
C LYS A 79 -13.49 7.41 -4.37
N GLU A 80 -14.12 6.42 -3.76
CA GLU A 80 -13.59 5.07 -3.56
C GLU A 80 -13.33 4.40 -4.91
N GLU A 81 -14.28 4.50 -5.84
CA GLU A 81 -14.15 3.93 -7.19
C GLU A 81 -13.03 4.59 -7.99
N GLN A 82 -12.87 5.92 -7.89
CA GLN A 82 -11.80 6.65 -8.58
C GLN A 82 -10.42 6.31 -8.01
N ILE A 83 -10.31 6.13 -6.70
CA ILE A 83 -9.08 5.69 -6.05
C ILE A 83 -8.73 4.27 -6.46
N LEU A 84 -9.72 3.37 -6.44
CA LEU A 84 -9.55 1.99 -6.86
C LEU A 84 -9.11 1.92 -8.32
N TYR A 85 -9.75 2.67 -9.21
CA TYR A 85 -9.37 2.79 -10.60
C TYR A 85 -7.92 3.25 -10.78
N ALA A 86 -7.51 4.31 -10.08
CA ALA A 86 -6.15 4.80 -10.15
C ALA A 86 -5.15 3.73 -9.69
N TYR A 87 -5.48 2.98 -8.64
CA TYR A 87 -4.64 1.90 -8.15
C TYR A 87 -4.56 0.72 -9.14
N GLU A 88 -5.68 0.21 -9.63
CA GLU A 88 -5.71 -0.96 -10.50
C GLU A 88 -5.14 -0.68 -11.90
N SER A 89 -5.43 0.49 -12.47
CA SER A 89 -5.01 0.87 -13.82
C SER A 89 -3.57 1.38 -13.88
N TYR A 90 -3.13 2.12 -12.85
CA TYR A 90 -1.82 2.80 -12.85
C TYR A 90 -0.85 2.23 -11.82
N GLY A 91 -1.28 1.33 -10.93
CA GLY A 91 -0.47 0.79 -9.84
C GLY A 91 -0.11 1.82 -8.77
N GLY A 92 0.63 1.38 -7.77
CA GLY A 92 1.21 2.25 -6.75
C GLY A 92 2.73 2.11 -6.64
N VAL A 93 3.30 2.81 -5.66
CA VAL A 93 4.67 2.56 -5.21
C VAL A 93 4.60 1.51 -4.09
N PRO A 94 5.09 0.28 -4.30
CA PRO A 94 5.02 -0.77 -3.29
C PRO A 94 5.89 -0.41 -2.09
N VAL A 95 5.39 -0.68 -0.88
CA VAL A 95 6.06 -0.45 0.39
C VAL A 95 5.91 -1.65 1.29
N ASN A 96 6.97 -2.06 1.99
CA ASN A 96 6.86 -3.09 3.01
C ASN A 96 6.77 -2.45 4.40
N ILE A 97 5.57 -2.47 4.99
CA ILE A 97 5.32 -1.91 6.32
C ILE A 97 6.05 -2.70 7.41
N ASP A 98 6.16 -4.02 7.26
CA ASP A 98 6.86 -4.89 8.22
C ASP A 98 8.37 -4.63 8.24
N ALA A 99 8.98 -4.28 7.10
CA ALA A 99 10.41 -3.96 7.03
C ALA A 99 10.78 -2.64 7.73
N VAL A 100 9.84 -1.70 7.87
CA VAL A 100 10.08 -0.42 8.56
C VAL A 100 9.80 -0.52 10.06
N GLN A 101 9.31 -1.68 10.55
CA GLN A 101 9.08 -1.87 11.98
C GLN A 101 10.41 -2.00 12.75
N PRO A 102 10.51 -1.44 13.97
CA PRO A 102 11.63 -1.72 14.84
C PRO A 102 11.74 -3.24 15.08
N PRO A 103 12.94 -3.83 15.12
CA PRO A 103 13.15 -5.29 15.31
C PRO A 103 12.47 -5.88 16.56
N LYS A 104 12.08 -5.05 17.53
CA LYS A 104 11.39 -5.48 18.77
C LYS A 104 9.86 -5.65 18.60
N ALA A 105 9.27 -5.15 17.52
CA ALA A 105 7.84 -5.33 17.23
C ALA A 105 7.55 -6.62 16.44
N SER A 106 8.50 -7.04 15.61
CA SER A 106 8.40 -8.21 14.71
C SER A 106 8.12 -9.54 15.44
N CYS A 107 8.69 -9.76 16.63
CA CYS A 107 8.67 -11.10 17.24
C CYS A 107 7.81 -11.27 18.51
N GLY A 108 7.14 -10.24 19.02
CA GLY A 108 6.49 -10.34 20.33
C GLY A 108 5.20 -9.56 20.55
N PHE A 109 4.91 -8.52 19.77
CA PHE A 109 3.70 -7.72 19.95
C PHE A 109 2.60 -8.09 18.95
N SER A 110 2.98 -8.51 17.74
CA SER A 110 2.02 -8.85 16.68
C SER A 110 1.40 -10.25 16.81
N SER A 111 2.05 -11.18 17.51
CA SER A 111 1.52 -12.53 17.78
C SER A 111 0.32 -12.53 18.74
N PHE A 112 0.01 -11.39 19.37
CA PHE A 112 -1.15 -11.23 20.24
C PHE A 112 -2.38 -10.67 19.51
N VAL A 113 -2.23 -10.22 18.26
CA VAL A 113 -3.25 -9.42 17.55
C VAL A 113 -3.94 -10.21 16.43
N ALA A 114 -3.24 -11.16 15.80
CA ALA A 114 -3.80 -12.04 14.78
C ALA A 114 -3.05 -13.38 14.75
N ASP A 115 -3.76 -14.46 14.42
CA ASP A 115 -3.16 -15.77 14.15
C ASP A 115 -2.44 -15.66 12.80
N SER A 116 -1.15 -15.35 12.86
CA SER A 116 -0.38 -14.95 11.69
C SER A 116 1.06 -15.41 11.82
N THR A 117 1.68 -15.73 10.69
CA THR A 117 3.08 -16.17 10.64
C THR A 117 3.89 -15.22 9.78
N ILE A 118 5.04 -14.77 10.28
CA ILE A 118 6.00 -14.03 9.46
C ILE A 118 6.86 -15.07 8.73
N ARG A 119 6.88 -14.99 7.40
CA ARG A 119 7.70 -15.85 6.55
C ARG A 119 8.51 -14.99 5.59
N SER A 120 9.58 -15.58 5.10
CA SER A 120 10.30 -15.03 3.96
C SER A 120 9.52 -15.39 2.69
N THR A 121 8.78 -14.44 2.12
CA THR A 121 8.18 -14.60 0.78
C THR A 121 9.22 -14.21 -0.26
N GLU A 122 9.50 -15.11 -1.20
CA GLU A 122 10.26 -14.73 -2.38
C GLU A 122 9.39 -13.83 -3.25
N ILE A 123 9.87 -12.61 -3.49
CA ILE A 123 9.15 -11.73 -4.39
C ILE A 123 9.30 -12.30 -5.80
N ALA A 124 8.18 -12.77 -6.37
CA ALA A 124 8.13 -13.52 -7.61
C ALA A 124 9.04 -12.94 -8.69
N GLY A 125 9.91 -13.78 -9.27
CA GLY A 125 10.80 -13.43 -10.38
C GLY A 125 12.14 -12.77 -10.00
N THR A 126 12.50 -12.65 -8.72
CA THR A 126 13.77 -12.00 -8.30
C THR A 126 14.68 -12.83 -7.40
N GLY A 127 14.16 -13.83 -6.69
CA GLY A 127 14.90 -14.55 -5.65
C GLY A 127 15.24 -13.70 -4.42
N GLU A 128 14.73 -12.46 -4.34
CA GLU A 128 14.81 -11.65 -3.13
C GLU A 128 13.71 -12.11 -2.15
N SER A 129 14.13 -12.48 -0.94
CA SER A 129 13.22 -12.86 0.13
C SER A 129 12.88 -11.65 0.99
N MET A 130 11.59 -11.38 1.17
CA MET A 130 11.09 -10.33 2.03
C MET A 130 10.32 -10.94 3.19
N GLU A 131 10.56 -10.45 4.41
CA GLU A 131 9.72 -10.82 5.55
C GLU A 131 8.35 -10.16 5.40
N THR A 132 7.33 -10.98 5.28
CA THR A 132 5.92 -10.60 5.15
C THR A 132 5.09 -11.43 6.11
N ARG A 133 3.97 -10.86 6.53
CA ARG A 133 3.00 -11.56 7.37
C ARG A 133 1.98 -12.29 6.51
N HIS A 134 1.80 -13.57 6.80
CA HIS A 134 0.79 -14.41 6.20
C HIS A 134 -0.40 -14.63 7.14
N PHE A 135 -1.58 -14.74 6.57
CA PHE A 135 -2.88 -14.92 7.22
C PHE A 135 -3.64 -16.09 6.58
N GLN A 136 -4.61 -16.65 7.31
CA GLN A 136 -5.42 -17.77 6.81
C GLN A 136 -6.57 -17.34 5.90
N ASN A 137 -7.06 -16.12 6.06
CA ASN A 137 -8.21 -15.61 5.32
C ASN A 137 -8.16 -14.09 5.17
N VAL A 138 -8.90 -13.60 4.18
CA VAL A 138 -8.98 -12.16 3.84
C VAL A 138 -9.54 -11.34 4.99
N ASP A 139 -10.56 -11.82 5.71
CA ASP A 139 -11.19 -11.06 6.80
C ASP A 139 -10.21 -10.74 7.94
N GLU A 140 -9.38 -11.70 8.32
CA GLU A 140 -8.33 -11.52 9.32
C GLU A 140 -7.22 -10.59 8.82
N ALA A 141 -6.77 -10.79 7.58
CA ALA A 141 -5.76 -9.94 6.96
C ALA A 141 -6.23 -8.47 6.91
N MET A 142 -7.48 -8.23 6.49
CA MET A 142 -8.07 -6.90 6.38
C MET A 142 -8.35 -6.28 7.75
N SER A 143 -8.74 -7.07 8.75
CA SER A 143 -8.88 -6.60 10.13
C SER A 143 -7.55 -6.15 10.69
N PHE A 144 -6.49 -6.94 10.48
CA PHE A 144 -5.13 -6.59 10.88
C PHE A 144 -4.61 -5.36 10.13
N ALA A 145 -4.84 -5.26 8.83
CA ALA A 145 -4.44 -4.12 8.01
C ALA A 145 -5.07 -2.81 8.53
N ARG A 146 -6.36 -2.86 8.89
CA ARG A 146 -7.10 -1.72 9.44
C ARG A 146 -6.62 -1.32 10.84
N ASP A 147 -6.42 -2.29 11.72
CA ASP A 147 -6.16 -2.01 13.14
C ASP A 147 -4.68 -1.79 13.44
N PHE A 148 -3.80 -2.36 12.61
CA PHE A 148 -2.35 -2.30 12.80
C PHE A 148 -1.67 -1.49 11.70
N TYR A 149 -1.72 -1.92 10.44
CA TYR A 149 -0.95 -1.26 9.38
C TYR A 149 -1.38 0.19 9.13
N ALA A 150 -2.68 0.49 9.14
CA ALA A 150 -3.15 1.87 9.01
C ALA A 150 -2.63 2.79 10.14
N VAL A 151 -2.48 2.24 11.36
CA VAL A 151 -1.98 2.96 12.54
C VAL A 151 -0.47 3.17 12.47
N TYR A 152 0.28 2.22 11.92
CA TYR A 152 1.74 2.28 11.78
C TYR A 152 2.24 2.93 10.48
N ALA A 153 1.37 3.10 9.48
CA ALA A 153 1.65 3.78 8.23
C ALA A 153 2.39 5.14 8.36
N PRO A 154 2.17 5.99 9.39
CA PRO A 154 2.94 7.22 9.57
C PRO A 154 4.47 7.03 9.60
N VAL A 155 4.97 5.85 10.00
CA VAL A 155 6.42 5.56 10.02
C VAL A 155 6.99 5.60 8.60
N ILE A 156 6.27 5.09 7.61
CA ILE A 156 6.68 5.08 6.19
C ILE A 156 6.95 6.52 5.73
N PHE A 157 6.08 7.45 6.11
CA PHE A 157 6.21 8.85 5.72
C PHE A 157 7.40 9.58 6.38
N GLY A 158 7.95 9.04 7.48
CA GLY A 158 9.22 9.49 8.04
C GLY A 158 10.43 9.11 7.18
N PHE A 159 10.28 8.12 6.31
CA PHE A 159 11.32 7.63 5.39
C PHE A 159 10.91 7.80 3.92
N ILE A 160 9.97 8.70 3.64
CA ILE A 160 9.32 8.78 2.32
C ILE A 160 10.31 8.97 1.17
N ASP A 161 11.35 9.78 1.37
CA ASP A 161 12.36 10.02 0.33
C ASP A 161 13.13 8.74 -0.02
N MET A 162 13.52 7.96 1.01
CA MET A 162 14.20 6.68 0.81
C MET A 162 13.29 5.65 0.13
N VAL A 163 12.01 5.61 0.52
CA VAL A 163 11.01 4.76 -0.11
C VAL A 163 10.83 5.11 -1.58
N LEU A 164 10.74 6.40 -1.92
CA LEU A 164 10.53 6.85 -3.29
C LEU A 164 11.81 6.80 -4.15
N ASP A 165 12.99 6.80 -3.55
CA ASP A 165 14.28 6.61 -4.22
C ASP A 165 14.51 5.15 -4.66
N HIS A 166 13.82 4.19 -4.04
CA HIS A 166 14.00 2.78 -4.38
C HIS A 166 13.59 2.50 -5.84
N PRO A 167 14.43 1.78 -6.62
CA PRO A 167 14.09 1.38 -7.98
C PRO A 167 12.84 0.51 -8.04
N LEU A 168 11.95 0.79 -8.98
CA LEU A 168 10.78 -0.03 -9.25
C LEU A 168 11.07 -1.09 -10.31
N ARG A 169 10.43 -2.25 -10.17
CA ARG A 169 10.53 -3.36 -11.14
C ARG A 169 10.10 -2.98 -12.55
N SER A 170 9.09 -2.11 -12.63
CA SER A 170 8.57 -1.55 -13.88
C SER A 170 9.46 -0.48 -14.50
N GLY A 171 10.63 -0.20 -13.89
CA GLY A 171 11.57 0.82 -14.30
C GLY A 171 11.30 2.18 -13.64
N GLY A 172 12.37 2.96 -13.47
CA GLY A 172 12.33 4.23 -12.73
C GLY A 172 12.32 4.04 -11.21
N THR A 173 11.90 5.08 -10.49
CA THR A 173 11.78 5.08 -9.03
C THR A 173 10.35 5.37 -8.58
N GLY A 174 10.09 5.28 -7.28
CA GLY A 174 8.82 5.74 -6.70
C GLY A 174 8.50 7.19 -7.05
N TRP A 175 9.51 8.06 -7.14
CA TRP A 175 9.33 9.44 -7.61
C TRP A 175 8.75 9.53 -9.02
N ASP A 176 9.26 8.71 -9.96
CA ASP A 176 8.75 8.68 -11.33
C ASP A 176 7.29 8.23 -11.36
N ARG A 177 6.92 7.26 -10.52
CA ARG A 177 5.55 6.75 -10.42
C ARG A 177 4.60 7.82 -9.89
N ILE A 178 4.92 8.42 -8.75
CA ILE A 178 4.10 9.50 -8.17
C ILE A 178 4.02 10.68 -9.13
N SER A 179 5.12 11.05 -9.80
CA SER A 179 5.11 12.17 -10.76
C SER A 179 4.24 11.94 -12.00
N ARG A 180 4.01 10.68 -12.41
CA ARG A 180 3.13 10.37 -13.55
C ARG A 180 1.65 10.40 -13.16
N MET A 181 1.35 10.06 -11.91
CA MET A 181 -0.01 10.01 -11.40
C MET A 181 -0.46 11.36 -10.80
N ALA A 182 0.50 12.18 -10.36
CA ALA A 182 0.20 13.45 -9.73
C ALA A 182 0.02 14.56 -10.77
N ARG A 183 -0.96 15.42 -10.50
CA ARG A 183 -1.19 16.66 -11.24
C ARG A 183 0.05 17.54 -11.21
N ARG A 184 0.45 18.02 -12.39
CA ARG A 184 1.56 18.99 -12.57
C ARG A 184 1.22 20.39 -12.08
#